data_AF-A0A0C9ZMZ1-F1
#
_entry.id   AF-A0A0C9ZMZ1-F1
#
_cell.length_a   1.000
_cell.length_b   1.000
_cell.length_c   1.000
_cell.angle_alpha   90.00
_cell.angle_beta   90.00
_cell.angle_gamma   90.00
#
_symmetry.space_group_name_H-M   'P 1'
#
loop_
_entity.id
_entity.type
_entity.pdbx_description
1 polymer ?
#
loop_
_entity_poly.entity_id
_entity_poly.type
_entity_poly.pdbx_seq_one_letter_code
_entity_poly.pdbx_strand_id
1 'polypeptide(L)'
;MVHSKVNRRDLFAGKDESGGDVAMEVEDFMNCIFIPTLDKVVYTSTLFMLTCGHLVAFEESYMAMKKAIMRLRPEYTIMFTAPDFISAVAKVFMVTYSIQVLIQGHDLLAIFQDLLNISMDLRMHADVIVFYIRGLLAPKAPFGARSRTLNITIPPSIVGYRYSWYHTHHCPWGKALPIRCPKCGAIRLWS
;
A
#
# COMPACT_ATOMS: atom_id res chain seq x y z
N MET A 1 -1.00 -17.04 -1.66
CA MET A 1 -0.22 -16.14 -0.82
C MET A 1 -0.68 -16.45 0.60
N VAL A 2 0.17 -17.13 1.36
CA VAL A 2 -0.22 -17.73 2.65
C VAL A 2 0.28 -16.79 3.72
N HIS A 3 -0.63 -16.19 4.48
CA HIS A 3 -0.26 -15.51 5.71
C HIS A 3 0.30 -16.53 6.70
N SER A 4 1.41 -16.20 7.34
CA SER A 4 1.84 -16.87 8.55
C SER A 4 0.86 -16.54 9.68
N LYS A 5 -0.23 -17.31 9.73
CA LYS A 5 -1.29 -17.32 10.74
C LYS A 5 -1.93 -15.96 11.02
N VAL A 6 -3.21 -15.84 10.63
CA VAL A 6 -4.16 -14.75 10.97
C VAL A 6 -4.07 -14.27 12.43
N ASN A 7 -3.61 -15.12 13.34
CA ASN A 7 -3.48 -14.83 14.77
C ASN A 7 -2.21 -14.07 15.20
N ARG A 8 -1.12 -14.04 14.40
CA ARG A 8 0.17 -13.46 14.83
C ARG A 8 0.45 -12.04 14.36
N ARG A 9 -0.38 -11.44 13.48
CA ARG A 9 -0.32 -10.01 13.09
C ARG A 9 0.91 -9.59 12.25
N ASP A 10 1.78 -10.54 11.98
CA ASP A 10 3.09 -10.40 11.35
C ASP A 10 3.06 -10.60 9.83
N LEU A 11 4.10 -10.09 9.14
CA LEU A 11 4.27 -10.23 7.70
C LEU A 11 4.92 -11.58 7.36
N PHE A 12 4.40 -12.25 6.33
CA PHE A 12 4.97 -13.52 5.87
C PHE A 12 6.39 -13.30 5.34
N ALA A 13 7.35 -13.97 5.96
CA ALA A 13 8.77 -13.87 5.64
C ALA A 13 9.29 -15.05 4.81
N GLY A 14 8.53 -16.13 4.70
CA GLY A 14 8.93 -17.32 3.95
C GLY A 14 8.56 -18.62 4.63
N LYS A 15 9.21 -19.71 4.20
CA LYS A 15 9.11 -21.02 4.82
C LYS A 15 10.40 -21.32 5.59
N ASP A 16 10.28 -21.93 6.75
CA ASP A 16 11.44 -22.48 7.46
C ASP A 16 11.93 -23.78 6.79
N GLU A 17 13.03 -24.35 7.29
CA GLU A 17 13.63 -25.59 6.79
C GLU A 17 12.68 -26.80 6.86
N SER A 18 11.67 -26.73 7.74
CA SER A 18 10.64 -27.77 7.90
C SER A 18 9.38 -27.51 7.05
N GLY A 19 9.36 -26.42 6.26
CA GLY A 19 8.21 -26.02 5.45
C GLY A 19 7.11 -25.28 6.22
N GLY A 20 7.35 -24.91 7.48
CA GLY A 20 6.48 -24.09 8.32
C GLY A 20 6.44 -22.64 7.85
N ASP A 21 5.30 -21.97 7.97
CA ASP A 21 5.19 -20.54 7.64
C ASP A 21 5.88 -19.68 8.69
N VAL A 22 6.84 -18.87 8.25
CA VAL A 22 7.54 -17.90 9.09
C VAL A 22 6.88 -16.53 8.94
N ALA A 23 6.57 -15.95 10.10
CA ALA A 23 6.08 -14.59 10.24
C ALA A 23 7.20 -13.71 10.82
N MET A 24 7.21 -12.44 10.45
CA MET A 24 8.12 -11.45 11.01
C MET A 24 7.37 -10.16 11.33
N GLU A 25 7.72 -9.54 12.44
CA GLU A 25 7.17 -8.24 12.81
C GLU A 25 7.43 -7.20 11.71
N VAL A 26 6.58 -6.19 11.61
CA VAL A 26 6.64 -5.20 10.53
C VAL A 26 7.99 -4.48 10.50
N GLU A 27 8.54 -4.11 11.66
CA GLU A 27 9.83 -3.41 11.72
C GLU A 27 10.97 -4.28 11.21
N ASP A 28 11.03 -5.53 11.67
CA ASP A 28 12.04 -6.50 11.27
C ASP A 28 11.93 -6.84 9.78
N PHE A 29 10.71 -7.02 9.27
CA PHE A 29 10.46 -7.25 7.85
C PHE A 29 10.95 -6.08 7.00
N MET A 30 10.64 -4.85 7.41
CA MET A 30 11.09 -3.66 6.71
C MET A 30 12.60 -3.45 6.82
N ASN A 31 13.24 -3.87 7.92
CA ASN A 31 14.70 -3.88 8.08
C ASN A 31 15.37 -4.91 7.17
N CYS A 32 14.77 -6.09 7.01
CA CYS A 32 15.27 -7.13 6.13
C CYS A 32 15.20 -6.73 4.64
N ILE A 33 14.10 -6.11 4.21
CA ILE A 33 13.94 -5.68 2.81
C ILE A 33 14.78 -4.43 2.53
N PHE A 34 14.72 -3.45 3.42
CA PHE A 34 15.39 -2.16 3.28
C PHE A 34 16.56 -2.08 4.23
N ILE A 35 17.54 -2.96 4.00
CA ILE A 35 18.84 -2.88 4.66
C ILE A 35 19.40 -1.45 4.53
N PRO A 36 20.26 -0.98 5.46
CA PRO A 36 20.70 0.42 5.52
C PRO A 36 21.35 1.00 4.25
N THR A 37 21.66 0.18 3.26
CA THR A 37 22.16 0.63 1.95
C THR A 37 21.03 0.94 0.95
N LEU A 38 19.83 0.37 1.14
CA LEU A 38 18.65 0.53 0.29
C LEU A 38 17.67 1.58 0.80
N ASP A 39 17.84 2.10 2.02
CA ASP A 39 17.02 3.18 2.59
C ASP A 39 17.03 4.44 1.70
N LYS A 40 18.18 4.77 1.09
CA LYS A 40 18.35 5.86 0.12
C LYS A 40 17.56 5.65 -1.16
N VAL A 41 17.28 4.40 -1.54
CA VAL A 41 16.47 4.06 -2.72
C VAL A 41 14.99 4.25 -2.41
N VAL A 42 14.59 3.97 -1.18
CA VAL A 42 13.20 4.21 -0.72
C VAL A 42 12.94 5.69 -0.46
N TYR A 43 13.97 6.44 -0.07
CA TYR A 43 13.83 7.87 0.12
C TYR A 43 13.23 8.53 -1.12
N THR A 44 12.10 9.22 -0.95
CA THR A 44 11.35 9.87 -2.04
C THR A 44 10.79 8.94 -3.12
N SER A 45 10.72 7.64 -2.87
CA SER A 45 10.03 6.70 -3.76
C SER A 45 8.53 6.62 -3.45
N THR A 46 7.76 6.01 -4.35
CA THR A 46 6.42 5.52 -4.02
C THR A 46 6.51 4.04 -3.68
N LEU A 47 6.11 3.67 -2.47
CA LEU A 47 6.11 2.30 -1.99
C LEU A 47 4.71 1.68 -2.15
N PHE A 48 4.62 0.60 -2.92
CA PHE A 48 3.41 -0.21 -3.04
C PHE A 48 3.49 -1.44 -2.16
N MET A 49 2.76 -1.44 -1.05
CA MET A 49 2.65 -2.59 -0.16
C MET A 49 1.50 -3.48 -0.61
N LEU A 50 1.80 -4.45 -1.47
CA LEU A 50 0.83 -5.47 -1.93
C LEU A 50 0.54 -6.54 -0.85
N THR A 51 0.78 -6.20 0.42
CA THR A 51 0.49 -7.02 1.59
C THR A 51 -1.00 -6.98 1.89
N CYS A 52 -1.54 -8.04 2.50
CA CYS A 52 -2.96 -8.04 2.80
C CYS A 52 -3.33 -7.17 4.01
N GLY A 53 -4.64 -6.93 4.10
CA GLY A 53 -5.31 -6.01 5.01
C GLY A 53 -5.09 -6.22 6.50
N HIS A 54 -4.60 -7.38 6.92
CA HIS A 54 -4.24 -7.60 8.32
C HIS A 54 -3.22 -6.57 8.83
N LEU A 55 -2.28 -6.14 7.98
CA LEU A 55 -1.31 -5.10 8.32
C LEU A 55 -1.96 -3.77 8.74
N VAL A 56 -3.15 -3.49 8.22
CA VAL A 56 -3.91 -2.24 8.49
C VAL A 56 -5.12 -2.46 9.39
N ALA A 57 -5.47 -3.71 9.68
CA ALA A 57 -6.56 -4.07 10.60
C ALA A 57 -6.12 -4.15 12.06
N PHE A 58 -4.83 -4.43 12.32
CA PHE A 58 -4.26 -4.46 13.68
C PHE A 58 -3.54 -3.16 13.99
N GLU A 59 -3.86 -2.54 15.12
CA GLU A 59 -3.32 -1.25 15.52
C GLU A 59 -1.80 -1.30 15.72
N GLU A 60 -1.27 -2.37 16.33
CA GLU A 60 0.17 -2.49 16.58
C GLU A 60 0.96 -2.59 15.27
N SER A 61 0.52 -3.45 14.34
CA SER A 61 1.13 -3.60 13.01
C SER A 61 1.03 -2.31 12.18
N TYR A 62 -0.10 -1.61 12.28
CA TYR A 62 -0.33 -0.34 11.62
C TYR A 62 0.59 0.78 12.17
N MET A 63 0.79 0.84 13.49
CA MET A 63 1.71 1.79 14.12
C MET A 63 3.17 1.47 13.81
N ALA A 64 3.55 0.19 13.83
CA ALA A 64 4.88 -0.26 13.40
C ALA A 64 5.16 0.14 11.93
N MET A 65 4.16 -0.01 11.05
CA MET A 65 4.25 0.44 9.66
C MET A 65 4.44 1.96 9.56
N LYS A 66 3.69 2.76 10.32
CA LYS A 66 3.88 4.22 10.38
C LYS A 66 5.29 4.59 10.82
N LYS A 67 5.84 3.91 11.84
CA LYS A 67 7.22 4.12 12.29
C LYS A 67 8.23 3.77 11.18
N ALA A 68 8.03 2.67 10.46
CA ALA A 68 8.84 2.32 9.30
C ALA A 68 8.77 3.38 8.18
N ILE A 69 7.59 3.92 7.89
CA ILE A 69 7.40 5.01 6.91
C ILE A 69 8.16 6.26 7.36
N MET A 70 8.05 6.67 8.63
CA MET A 70 8.80 7.83 9.15
C MET A 70 10.31 7.68 9.05
N ARG A 71 10.81 6.45 9.23
CA ARG A 71 12.23 6.12 9.11
C ARG A 71 12.71 6.15 7.66
N LEU A 72 12.00 5.44 6.77
CA LEU A 72 12.39 5.27 5.36
C LEU A 72 12.09 6.50 4.49
N ARG A 73 11.14 7.32 4.92
CA ARG A 73 10.73 8.57 4.27
C ARG A 73 10.44 8.42 2.76
N PRO A 74 9.60 7.44 2.34
CA PRO A 74 9.07 7.44 0.99
C PRO A 74 8.24 8.71 0.75
N GLU A 75 8.11 9.11 -0.50
CA GLU A 75 7.21 10.20 -0.89
C GLU A 75 5.75 9.80 -0.63
N TYR A 76 5.40 8.58 -1.03
CA TYR A 76 4.09 7.99 -0.81
C TYR A 76 4.21 6.51 -0.42
N THR A 77 3.32 6.03 0.44
CA THR A 77 3.13 4.60 0.69
C THR A 77 1.68 4.24 0.44
N ILE A 78 1.42 3.28 -0.44
CA ILE A 78 0.10 2.80 -0.79
C ILE A 78 -0.09 1.38 -0.25
N MET A 79 -1.21 1.16 0.45
CA MET A 79 -1.55 -0.10 1.13
C MET A 79 -3.02 -0.45 0.90
N PHE A 80 -3.38 -1.71 1.16
CA PHE A 80 -4.71 -2.24 0.88
C PHE A 80 -5.33 -2.92 2.10
N THR A 81 -6.64 -2.77 2.31
CA THR A 81 -7.35 -3.29 3.49
C THR A 81 -7.91 -4.70 3.34
N ALA A 82 -7.83 -5.33 2.17
CA ALA A 82 -8.42 -6.64 1.94
C ALA A 82 -7.61 -7.77 2.63
N PRO A 83 -8.20 -8.58 3.52
CA PRO A 83 -7.52 -9.67 4.25
C PRO A 83 -6.81 -10.70 3.38
N ASP A 84 -7.29 -10.92 2.16
CA ASP A 84 -6.65 -11.74 1.12
C ASP A 84 -6.46 -10.89 -0.14
N PHE A 85 -5.52 -9.95 -0.10
CA PHE A 85 -5.30 -9.03 -1.21
C PHE A 85 -4.84 -9.79 -2.47
N ILE A 86 -5.60 -9.65 -3.57
CA ILE A 86 -5.29 -10.28 -4.84
C ILE A 86 -4.49 -9.26 -5.65
N SER A 87 -3.16 -9.36 -5.65
CA SER A 87 -2.29 -8.39 -6.35
C SER A 87 -2.65 -8.17 -7.82
N ALA A 88 -3.21 -9.18 -8.49
CA ALA A 88 -3.68 -9.07 -9.87
C ALA A 88 -4.77 -8.00 -10.08
N VAL A 89 -5.58 -7.68 -9.06
CA VAL A 89 -6.59 -6.61 -9.16
C VAL A 89 -5.98 -5.21 -9.20
N ALA A 90 -4.72 -5.06 -8.76
CA ALA A 90 -4.00 -3.79 -8.83
C ALA A 90 -3.39 -3.52 -10.22
N LYS A 91 -3.46 -4.45 -11.17
CA LYS A 91 -2.77 -4.33 -12.47
C LYS A 91 -3.11 -3.03 -13.23
N VAL A 92 -4.40 -2.69 -13.31
CA VAL A 92 -4.89 -1.50 -14.02
C VAL A 92 -4.41 -0.25 -13.31
N PHE A 93 -4.45 -0.25 -11.97
CA PHE A 93 -3.95 0.83 -11.16
C PHE A 93 -2.46 1.08 -11.41
N MET A 94 -1.65 0.02 -11.35
CA MET A 94 -0.19 0.11 -11.51
C MET A 94 0.22 0.60 -12.90
N VAL A 95 -0.45 0.12 -13.95
CA VAL A 95 -0.21 0.58 -15.34
C VAL A 95 -0.59 2.05 -15.48
N THR A 96 -1.78 2.44 -14.99
CA THR A 96 -2.25 3.83 -15.12
C THR A 96 -1.39 4.79 -14.29
N TYR A 97 -1.01 4.40 -13.08
CA TYR A 97 -0.03 5.11 -12.26
C TYR A 97 1.29 5.32 -13.00
N SER A 98 1.83 4.26 -13.63
CA SER A 98 3.09 4.35 -14.36
C SER A 98 3.00 5.37 -15.50
N ILE A 99 1.90 5.37 -16.25
CA ILE A 99 1.69 6.30 -17.36
C ILE A 99 1.50 7.73 -16.84
N GLN A 100 0.56 7.94 -15.93
CA GLN A 100 0.16 9.29 -15.54
C GLN A 100 1.14 9.94 -14.55
N VAL A 101 1.68 9.19 -13.59
CA VAL A 101 2.55 9.75 -12.56
C VAL A 101 4.01 9.66 -12.96
N LEU A 102 4.48 8.49 -13.41
CA LEU A 102 5.91 8.32 -13.69
C LEU A 102 6.32 8.90 -15.05
N ILE A 103 5.52 8.67 -16.10
CA ILE A 103 5.85 9.14 -17.46
C ILE A 103 5.38 10.58 -17.67
N GLN A 104 4.11 10.88 -17.35
CA GLN A 104 3.54 12.22 -17.58
C GLN A 104 3.81 13.21 -16.43
N GLY A 105 4.26 12.73 -15.26
CA GLY A 105 4.66 13.60 -14.16
C GLY A 105 3.49 14.20 -13.35
N HIS A 106 2.27 13.68 -13.49
CA HIS A 106 1.12 14.17 -12.73
C HIS A 106 1.35 14.05 -11.21
N ASP A 107 0.71 14.95 -10.46
CA ASP A 107 0.72 14.85 -9.01
C ASP A 107 -0.17 13.70 -8.53
N LEU A 108 0.42 12.71 -7.84
CA LEU A 108 -0.29 11.50 -7.44
C LEU A 108 -1.53 11.81 -6.61
N LEU A 109 -1.46 12.74 -5.65
CA LEU A 109 -2.59 13.05 -4.78
C LEU A 109 -3.71 13.76 -5.56
N ALA A 110 -3.35 14.63 -6.52
CA ALA A 110 -4.32 15.32 -7.36
C ALA A 110 -5.13 14.37 -8.26
N ILE A 111 -4.49 13.31 -8.78
CA ILE A 111 -5.15 12.36 -9.71
C ILE A 111 -5.51 11.01 -9.05
N PHE A 112 -5.31 10.85 -7.74
CA PHE A 112 -5.45 9.55 -7.07
C PHE A 112 -6.83 8.96 -7.25
N GLN A 113 -7.86 9.80 -7.14
CA GLN A 113 -9.25 9.37 -7.30
C GLN A 113 -9.54 8.91 -8.74
N ASP A 114 -8.94 9.54 -9.75
CA ASP A 114 -9.09 9.14 -11.15
C ASP A 114 -8.39 7.81 -11.43
N LEU A 115 -7.19 7.61 -10.88
CA LEU A 115 -6.49 6.33 -10.94
C LEU A 115 -7.33 5.19 -10.34
N LEU A 116 -7.99 5.47 -9.21
CA LEU A 116 -8.92 4.52 -8.60
C LEU A 116 -10.15 4.31 -9.47
N ASN A 117 -10.75 5.37 -10.02
CA ASN A 117 -11.96 5.28 -10.86
C ASN A 117 -11.76 4.38 -12.09
N ILE A 118 -10.56 4.38 -12.67
CA ILE A 118 -10.20 3.49 -13.79
C ILE A 118 -9.96 2.04 -13.30
N SER A 119 -9.61 1.88 -12.02
CA SER A 119 -9.26 0.59 -11.40
C SER A 119 -10.44 -0.03 -10.64
N MET A 120 -11.53 -0.32 -11.35
CA MET A 120 -12.77 -0.81 -10.73
C MET A 120 -12.59 -2.10 -9.93
N ASP A 121 -11.85 -3.08 -10.44
CA ASP A 121 -11.58 -4.33 -9.72
C ASP A 121 -10.89 -4.09 -8.38
N LEU A 122 -9.96 -3.13 -8.33
CA LEU A 122 -9.26 -2.76 -7.11
C LEU A 122 -10.23 -2.14 -6.09
N ARG A 123 -11.06 -1.19 -6.52
CA ARG A 123 -12.04 -0.51 -5.67
C ARG A 123 -13.09 -1.45 -5.11
N MET A 124 -13.47 -2.47 -5.86
CA MET A 124 -14.41 -3.49 -5.39
C MET A 124 -13.74 -4.50 -4.44
N HIS A 125 -12.42 -4.66 -4.51
CA HIS A 125 -11.69 -5.66 -3.74
C HIS A 125 -11.18 -5.15 -2.39
N ALA A 126 -10.68 -3.91 -2.34
CA ALA A 126 -10.03 -3.35 -1.16
C ALA A 126 -10.25 -1.85 -1.04
N ASP A 127 -10.28 -1.35 0.18
CA ASP A 127 -9.98 0.07 0.37
C ASP A 127 -8.49 0.29 0.13
N VAL A 128 -8.18 1.47 -0.39
CA VAL A 128 -6.81 1.88 -0.66
C VAL A 128 -6.42 2.95 0.34
N ILE A 129 -5.34 2.74 1.07
CA ILE A 129 -4.77 3.69 2.01
C ILE A 129 -3.53 4.29 1.37
N VAL A 130 -3.44 5.62 1.31
CA VAL A 130 -2.23 6.34 0.90
C VAL A 130 -1.69 7.14 2.08
N PHE A 131 -0.41 6.98 2.35
CA PHE A 131 0.34 7.78 3.31
C PHE A 131 1.33 8.69 2.60
N TYR A 132 1.56 9.86 3.18
CA TYR A 132 2.68 10.72 2.84
C TYR A 132 3.16 11.47 4.09
N ILE A 133 4.37 12.02 4.03
CA ILE A 133 4.95 12.79 5.13
C ILE A 133 4.83 14.28 4.81
N ARG A 134 3.99 14.98 5.59
CA ARG A 134 3.88 16.43 5.54
C ARG A 134 5.21 17.06 5.94
N GLY A 135 5.65 18.09 5.22
CA GLY A 135 6.94 18.74 5.42
C GLY A 135 8.09 18.14 4.61
N LEU A 136 7.92 16.94 4.03
CA LEU A 136 8.87 16.37 3.05
C LEU A 136 8.44 16.59 1.59
N LEU A 137 7.15 16.79 1.34
CA LEU A 137 6.64 17.18 0.02
C LEU A 137 6.87 18.68 -0.19
N ALA A 138 7.75 19.05 -1.12
CA ALA A 138 7.81 20.40 -1.66
C ALA A 138 6.86 20.50 -2.87
N PRO A 139 6.34 21.69 -3.21
CA PRO A 139 5.63 21.91 -4.45
C PRO A 139 6.48 21.44 -5.64
N LYS A 140 5.90 20.62 -6.53
CA LYS A 140 6.54 20.26 -7.81
C LYS A 140 6.68 21.54 -8.64
N ALA A 141 7.88 22.14 -8.66
CA ALA A 141 8.19 23.18 -9.64
C ALA A 141 8.14 22.57 -11.04
N PRO A 142 7.52 23.23 -12.03
CA PRO A 142 7.53 22.75 -13.40
C PRO A 142 8.96 22.91 -13.94
N PHE A 143 9.52 21.79 -14.39
CA PHE A 143 10.82 21.68 -15.07
C PHE A 143 12.09 21.99 -14.25
N GLY A 144 12.99 21.00 -14.21
CA GLY A 144 14.44 21.22 -14.21
C GLY A 144 15.16 21.58 -12.91
N ALA A 145 14.51 22.12 -11.88
CA ALA A 145 15.19 22.50 -10.64
C ALA A 145 14.54 21.88 -9.41
N ARG A 146 15.00 20.68 -9.00
CA ARG A 146 14.68 20.12 -7.68
C ARG A 146 15.48 20.88 -6.60
N SER A 147 15.15 22.14 -6.35
CA SER A 147 15.60 22.81 -5.13
C SER A 147 14.52 22.64 -4.07
N ARG A 148 14.69 21.63 -3.21
CA ARG A 148 13.74 21.28 -2.16
C ARG A 148 14.10 22.07 -0.90
N THR A 149 13.61 23.30 -0.77
CA THR A 149 13.62 23.98 0.53
C THR A 149 12.60 23.27 1.42
N LEU A 150 13.09 22.50 2.40
CA LEU A 150 12.23 22.06 3.51
C LEU A 150 11.61 23.33 4.12
N ASN A 151 10.28 23.39 4.21
CA ASN A 151 9.66 24.32 5.15
C ASN A 151 9.91 23.77 6.55
N ILE A 152 11.07 24.11 7.13
CA ILE A 152 11.60 23.64 8.43
C ILE A 152 10.65 23.98 9.60
N THR A 153 9.66 24.83 9.38
CA THR A 153 8.72 25.31 10.40
C THR A 153 7.68 24.29 10.86
N ILE A 154 7.49 23.16 10.17
CA ILE A 154 6.51 22.13 10.56
C ILE A 154 7.24 20.80 10.80
N PRO A 155 7.13 20.20 12.00
CA PRO A 155 7.72 18.89 12.26
C PRO A 155 7.10 17.85 11.32
N PRO A 156 7.89 16.92 10.77
CA PRO A 156 7.39 15.95 9.81
C PRO A 156 6.34 15.05 10.47
N SER A 157 5.17 14.96 9.85
CA SER A 157 4.06 14.14 10.34
C SER A 157 3.46 13.30 9.22
N ILE A 158 3.09 12.06 9.53
CA ILE A 158 2.40 11.18 8.58
C ILE A 158 0.96 11.64 8.45
N VAL A 159 0.53 11.84 7.21
CA VAL A 159 -0.87 12.01 6.83
C VAL A 159 -1.29 10.77 6.06
N GLY A 160 -2.47 10.23 6.39
CA GLY A 160 -3.05 9.07 5.72
C GLY A 160 -4.47 9.35 5.23
N TYR A 161 -4.77 8.98 4.00
CA TYR A 161 -6.13 8.98 3.45
C TYR A 161 -6.55 7.55 3.14
N ARG A 162 -7.79 7.19 3.53
CA ARG A 162 -8.42 5.92 3.17
C ARG A 162 -9.49 6.20 2.12
N TYR A 163 -9.35 5.59 0.96
CA TYR A 163 -10.32 5.63 -0.12
C TYR A 163 -11.15 4.36 -0.07
N SER A 164 -12.43 4.55 0.28
CA SER A 164 -13.42 3.48 0.35
C SER A 164 -14.46 3.66 -0.74
N TRP A 165 -14.93 2.56 -1.30
CA TRP A 165 -16.00 2.55 -2.29
C TRP A 165 -17.23 1.84 -1.73
N TYR A 166 -18.37 2.49 -1.85
CA TYR A 166 -19.67 1.92 -1.50
C TYR A 166 -20.59 2.06 -2.71
N HIS A 167 -21.21 0.96 -3.15
CA HIS A 167 -22.23 0.99 -4.18
C HIS A 167 -23.52 0.41 -3.60
N THR A 168 -24.61 1.17 -3.65
CA THR A 168 -25.89 0.87 -2.98
C THR A 168 -26.49 -0.49 -3.36
N HIS A 169 -26.30 -0.95 -4.60
CA HIS A 169 -26.82 -2.22 -5.12
C HIS A 169 -25.75 -3.30 -5.39
N HIS A 170 -24.49 -2.93 -5.35
CA HIS A 170 -23.34 -3.78 -5.64
C HIS A 170 -22.35 -3.55 -4.53
N CYS A 171 -22.78 -3.77 -3.29
CA CYS A 171 -21.88 -3.83 -2.16
C CYS A 171 -21.08 -5.12 -2.31
N PRO A 172 -19.80 -5.10 -2.75
CA PRO A 172 -18.90 -6.24 -2.60
C PRO A 172 -18.36 -6.25 -1.15
N TRP A 173 -19.28 -5.91 -0.24
CA TRP A 173 -19.37 -6.33 1.14
C TRP A 173 -18.54 -5.63 2.21
N GLY A 174 -19.28 -4.99 3.12
CA GLY A 174 -18.94 -5.03 4.56
C GLY A 174 -18.92 -6.46 5.18
N LYS A 175 -18.77 -7.54 4.38
CA LYS A 175 -18.56 -8.97 4.73
C LYS A 175 -18.07 -9.81 3.53
N ALA A 176 -16.80 -10.18 3.48
CA ALA A 176 -16.16 -10.97 2.42
C ALA A 176 -17.05 -12.02 1.72
N LEU A 177 -17.37 -11.82 0.44
CA LEU A 177 -17.41 -12.96 -0.48
C LEU A 177 -16.09 -12.95 -1.25
N PRO A 178 -15.28 -13.99 -1.12
CA PRO A 178 -14.02 -14.01 -1.82
C PRO A 178 -14.30 -14.18 -3.32
N ILE A 179 -13.70 -13.32 -4.15
CA ILE A 179 -13.55 -13.51 -5.61
C ILE A 179 -13.06 -14.93 -5.92
N ARG A 180 -12.32 -15.47 -4.96
CA ARG A 180 -11.76 -16.80 -4.89
C ARG A 180 -12.67 -17.74 -4.09
N CYS A 181 -13.15 -18.83 -4.65
CA CYS A 181 -13.87 -19.84 -3.87
C CYS A 181 -13.03 -20.30 -2.65
N PRO A 182 -13.57 -20.24 -1.42
CA PRO A 182 -12.81 -20.57 -0.22
C PRO A 182 -12.45 -22.06 -0.14
N LYS A 183 -13.09 -22.92 -0.94
CA LYS A 183 -12.79 -24.35 -1.02
C LYS A 183 -11.70 -24.70 -2.05
N CYS A 184 -11.67 -24.02 -3.20
CA CYS A 184 -10.80 -24.44 -4.32
C CYS A 184 -9.88 -23.36 -4.88
N GLY A 185 -9.95 -22.12 -4.41
CA GLY A 185 -9.04 -21.08 -4.87
C GLY A 185 -9.36 -20.50 -6.26
N ALA A 186 -10.43 -20.94 -6.91
CA ALA A 186 -10.83 -20.49 -8.24
C ALA A 186 -11.45 -19.09 -8.21
N ILE A 187 -10.98 -18.21 -9.09
CA ILE A 187 -11.56 -16.88 -9.34
C ILE A 187 -12.85 -17.08 -10.13
N ARG A 188 -14.02 -16.71 -9.58
CA ARG A 188 -15.28 -16.73 -10.34
C ARG A 188 -15.54 -15.35 -10.94
N LEU A 189 -15.88 -15.33 -12.23
CA LEU A 189 -16.42 -14.13 -12.88
C LEU A 189 -17.78 -13.82 -12.25
N TRP A 190 -18.02 -12.54 -12.03
CA TRP A 190 -19.27 -12.03 -11.49
C TRP A 190 -20.39 -12.27 -12.51
N SER A 191 -21.49 -12.89 -12.06
CA SER A 191 -22.77 -12.96 -12.79
C SER A 191 -23.71 -11.89 -12.27
#